data_AF-A0A2U3K505-F1
#
_entry.id   AF-A0A2U3K505-F1
#
_cell.length_a   1.000
_cell.length_b   1.000
_cell.length_c   1.000
_cell.angle_alpha   90.00
_cell.angle_beta   90.00
_cell.angle_gamma   90.00
#
_symmetry.space_group_name_H-M   'P 1'
#
loop_
_entity.id
_entity.type
_entity.pdbx_description
1 polymer ?
#
loop_
_entity_poly.entity_id
_entity_poly.type
_entity_poly.pdbx_seq_one_letter_code
_entity_poly.pdbx_strand_id
1 'polypeptide(L)'
;MASIKWKGANWEAYYSSLSIPELLTILKGYGPMELLRFEVEGQFKGELSLCLTDDGAKEITLFHLEVCGEKRVGVGRGALRWLRETFKGAIFLEFPDSPDPAIGFHPTMPFWFEMYREGMIDALDCENFYLAPQATSEQIEQVQEHIESVLGNRL
;
A
#
# COMPACT_ATOMS: atom_id res chain seq x y z
N MET A 1 11.12 -5.97 -20.25
CA MET A 1 9.90 -6.13 -19.43
C MET A 1 8.73 -5.57 -20.20
N ALA A 2 7.58 -6.25 -20.23
CA ALA A 2 6.38 -5.65 -20.79
C ALA A 2 5.88 -4.54 -19.86
N SER A 3 5.47 -3.42 -20.46
CA SER A 3 4.80 -2.32 -19.76
C SER A 3 3.52 -2.00 -20.50
N ILE A 4 2.45 -1.69 -19.75
CA ILE A 4 1.16 -1.32 -20.33
C ILE A 4 0.60 -0.07 -19.65
N LYS A 5 -0.11 0.75 -20.43
CA LYS A 5 -0.92 1.83 -19.88
C LYS A 5 -2.33 1.32 -19.62
N TRP A 6 -2.75 1.29 -18.36
CA TRP A 6 -4.06 0.81 -17.96
C TRP A 6 -4.61 1.63 -16.80
N LYS A 7 -5.88 2.05 -16.92
CA LYS A 7 -6.59 2.89 -15.92
C LYS A 7 -5.85 4.17 -15.50
N GLY A 8 -5.07 4.74 -16.42
CA GLY A 8 -4.35 5.99 -16.18
C GLY A 8 -2.96 5.84 -15.56
N ALA A 9 -2.51 4.62 -15.28
CA ALA A 9 -1.17 4.33 -14.82
C ALA A 9 -0.39 3.48 -15.83
N ASN A 10 0.94 3.62 -15.82
CA ASN A 10 1.85 2.67 -16.43
C ASN A 10 2.06 1.52 -15.45
N TRP A 11 2.00 0.29 -15.94
CA TRP A 11 2.13 -0.93 -15.14
C TRP A 11 3.22 -1.81 -15.70
N GLU A 12 3.99 -2.43 -14.82
CA GLU A 12 5.02 -3.40 -15.17
C GLU A 12 5.16 -4.45 -14.06
N ALA A 13 5.65 -5.64 -14.41
CA ALA A 13 5.98 -6.67 -13.43
C ALA A 13 7.29 -6.32 -12.72
N TYR A 14 7.43 -6.52 -11.41
CA TYR A 14 8.68 -6.16 -10.71
C TYR A 14 9.84 -7.10 -11.10
N TYR A 15 9.63 -8.41 -11.00
CA TYR A 15 10.69 -9.43 -11.17
C TYR A 15 10.52 -10.27 -12.44
N SER A 16 9.28 -10.50 -12.88
CA SER A 16 8.96 -11.47 -13.92
C SER A 16 8.93 -10.85 -15.32
N SER A 17 9.23 -11.65 -16.33
CA SER A 17 9.08 -11.25 -17.74
C SER A 17 7.68 -11.64 -18.23
N LEU A 18 6.67 -10.96 -17.72
CA LEU A 18 5.28 -11.16 -18.16
C LEU A 18 5.07 -10.62 -19.57
N SER A 19 4.26 -11.32 -20.36
CA SER A 19 3.65 -10.79 -21.57
C SER A 19 2.53 -9.79 -21.23
N ILE A 20 2.14 -8.97 -22.21
CA ILE A 20 1.03 -8.01 -22.07
C ILE A 20 -0.29 -8.72 -21.64
N PRO A 21 -0.70 -9.85 -22.24
CA PRO A 21 -1.90 -10.56 -21.81
C PRO A 21 -1.85 -11.08 -20.37
N GLU A 22 -0.68 -11.56 -19.92
CA GLU A 22 -0.50 -12.04 -18.54
C GLU A 22 -0.61 -10.87 -17.55
N LEU A 23 0.06 -9.75 -17.83
CA LEU A 23 -0.02 -8.55 -16.99
C LEU A 23 -1.46 -8.03 -16.88
N LEU A 24 -2.20 -7.97 -18.00
CA LEU A 24 -3.62 -7.60 -18.00
C LEU A 24 -4.49 -8.59 -17.22
N THR A 25 -4.13 -9.87 -17.18
CA THR A 25 -4.87 -10.91 -16.44
C THR A 25 -4.69 -10.72 -14.94
N ILE A 26 -3.47 -10.44 -14.49
CA ILE A 26 -3.15 -10.15 -13.09
C ILE A 26 -3.83 -8.84 -12.64
N LEU A 27 -3.78 -7.77 -13.44
CA LEU A 27 -4.48 -6.51 -13.12
C LEU A 27 -6.01 -6.66 -13.01
N LYS A 28 -6.57 -7.68 -13.65
CA LYS A 28 -7.98 -8.04 -13.49
C LYS A 28 -8.24 -8.90 -12.25
N GLY A 29 -7.20 -9.46 -11.63
CA GLY A 29 -7.25 -10.31 -10.44
C GLY A 29 -7.17 -11.81 -10.73
N TYR A 30 -7.16 -12.24 -12.00
CA TYR A 30 -7.29 -13.66 -12.38
C TYR A 30 -5.95 -14.38 -12.60
N GLY A 31 -4.83 -13.74 -12.25
CA GLY A 31 -3.49 -14.27 -12.45
C GLY A 31 -2.84 -14.78 -11.16
N PRO A 32 -1.61 -15.30 -11.24
CA PRO A 32 -0.81 -15.57 -10.06
C PRO A 32 -0.58 -14.28 -9.26
N MET A 33 -0.37 -14.43 -7.95
CA MET A 33 0.08 -13.32 -7.12
C MET A 33 1.47 -12.89 -7.59
N GLU A 34 1.57 -11.67 -8.11
CA GLU A 34 2.79 -11.09 -8.64
C GLU A 34 2.96 -9.68 -8.10
N LEU A 35 4.21 -9.29 -7.84
CA LEU A 35 4.56 -7.93 -7.47
C LEU A 35 4.57 -7.07 -8.75
N LEU A 36 3.76 -6.02 -8.75
CA LEU A 36 3.62 -5.07 -9.84
C LEU A 36 4.13 -3.70 -9.41
N ARG A 37 4.79 -3.00 -10.34
CA ARG A 37 5.07 -1.57 -10.24
C ARG A 37 4.02 -0.80 -11.01
N PHE A 38 3.64 0.35 -10.47
CA PHE A 38 2.76 1.29 -11.14
C PHE A 38 3.24 2.72 -11.02
N GLU A 39 2.91 3.52 -12.02
CA GLU A 39 3.16 4.96 -12.02
C GLU A 39 1.98 5.70 -12.64
N VAL A 40 1.41 6.63 -11.88
CA VAL A 40 0.59 7.72 -12.43
C VAL A 40 1.53 8.90 -12.66
N GLU A 41 1.82 9.14 -13.94
CA GLU A 41 2.85 10.06 -14.41
C GLU A 41 2.77 11.43 -13.70
N GLY A 42 3.88 11.82 -13.06
CA GLY A 42 4.01 13.09 -12.36
C GLY A 42 3.25 13.21 -11.03
N GLN A 43 2.54 12.16 -10.59
CA GLN A 43 1.73 12.21 -9.36
C GLN A 43 2.24 11.24 -8.28
N PHE A 44 2.26 9.95 -8.57
CA PHE A 44 2.70 8.94 -7.62
C PHE A 44 3.08 7.64 -8.32
N LYS A 45 3.91 6.85 -7.66
CA LYS A 45 4.32 5.52 -8.09
C LYS A 45 4.35 4.59 -6.89
N GLY A 46 4.32 3.29 -7.12
CA GLY A 46 4.31 2.34 -6.03
C GLY A 46 4.47 0.90 -6.49
N GLU A 47 4.42 0.02 -5.51
CA GLU A 47 4.59 -1.43 -5.66
C GLU A 47 3.48 -2.12 -4.90
N LEU A 48 2.77 -3.02 -5.58
CA LEU A 48 1.65 -3.76 -5.00
C LEU A 48 1.53 -5.16 -5.59
N SER A 49 0.87 -6.04 -4.88
CA SER A 49 0.33 -7.29 -5.43
C SER A 49 -1.19 -7.24 -5.44
N LEU A 50 -1.78 -8.07 -6.30
CA LEU A 50 -3.23 -8.23 -6.40
C LEU A 50 -3.55 -9.70 -6.28
N CYS A 51 -4.56 -10.03 -5.50
CA CYS A 51 -5.18 -11.34 -5.51
C CYS A 51 -6.71 -11.22 -5.49
N LEU A 52 -7.37 -12.28 -5.95
CA LEU A 52 -8.79 -12.48 -5.72
C LEU A 52 -8.95 -13.37 -4.48
N THR A 53 -9.78 -12.93 -3.56
CA THR A 53 -10.25 -13.74 -2.44
C THR A 53 -11.24 -14.81 -2.94
N ASP A 54 -11.51 -15.81 -2.10
CA ASP A 54 -12.41 -16.92 -2.44
C ASP A 54 -13.85 -16.46 -2.75
N ASP A 55 -14.28 -15.32 -2.22
CA ASP A 55 -15.58 -14.69 -2.49
C ASP A 55 -15.58 -13.77 -3.73
N GLY A 56 -14.43 -13.65 -4.41
CA GLY A 56 -14.26 -12.87 -5.64
C GLY A 56 -14.01 -11.38 -5.41
N ALA A 57 -13.78 -10.94 -4.17
CA ALA A 57 -13.30 -9.60 -3.89
C ALA A 57 -11.82 -9.46 -4.29
N LYS A 58 -11.39 -8.23 -4.59
CA LYS A 58 -9.97 -7.95 -4.82
C LYS A 58 -9.32 -7.52 -3.52
N GLU A 59 -8.12 -8.04 -3.32
CA GLU A 59 -7.21 -7.62 -2.27
C GLU A 59 -5.99 -6.96 -2.92
N ILE A 60 -5.61 -5.81 -2.38
CA ILE A 60 -4.52 -4.96 -2.86
C ILE A 60 -3.51 -4.88 -1.73
N THR A 61 -2.40 -5.61 -1.83
CA THR A 61 -1.32 -5.49 -0.85
C THR A 61 -0.32 -4.47 -1.37
N LEU A 62 -0.23 -3.33 -0.69
CA LEU A 62 0.64 -2.22 -1.04
C LEU A 62 1.95 -2.33 -0.24
N PHE A 63 3.07 -2.43 -0.95
CA PHE A 63 4.41 -2.53 -0.37
C PHE A 63 5.15 -1.19 -0.39
N HIS A 64 4.85 -0.37 -1.40
CA HIS A 64 5.51 0.92 -1.56
C HIS A 64 4.56 1.92 -2.20
N LEU A 65 4.60 3.16 -1.71
CA LEU A 65 3.93 4.30 -2.33
C LEU A 65 4.78 5.55 -2.14
N GLU A 66 5.15 6.16 -3.26
CA GLU A 66 5.88 7.41 -3.32
C GLU A 66 5.02 8.47 -4.04
N VAL A 67 4.87 9.63 -3.41
CA VAL A 67 4.27 10.81 -4.01
C VAL A 67 5.34 11.62 -4.73
N CYS A 68 5.11 11.89 -6.01
CA CYS A 68 6.00 12.66 -6.86
C CYS A 68 5.66 14.16 -6.84
N GLY A 69 6.63 15.01 -7.18
CA GLY A 69 6.44 16.44 -7.38
C GLY A 69 6.50 17.32 -6.11
N GLU A 70 6.33 18.63 -6.33
CA GLU A 70 6.45 19.68 -5.30
C GLU A 70 5.18 19.82 -4.43
N LYS A 71 4.00 19.54 -4.99
CA LYS A 71 2.71 19.61 -4.28
C LYS A 71 2.31 18.25 -3.76
N ARG A 72 2.82 17.89 -2.59
CA ARG A 72 2.62 16.55 -1.97
C ARG A 72 1.37 16.45 -1.09
N VAL A 73 0.82 17.58 -0.65
CA VAL A 73 -0.31 17.62 0.28
C VAL A 73 -1.53 16.98 -0.37
N GLY A 74 -2.09 15.96 0.29
CA GLY A 74 -3.31 15.26 -0.15
C GLY A 74 -3.12 14.25 -1.29
N VAL A 75 -1.96 14.19 -1.95
CA VAL A 75 -1.71 13.25 -3.06
C VAL A 75 -1.66 11.81 -2.57
N GLY A 76 -1.08 11.54 -1.39
CA GLY A 76 -1.09 10.19 -0.81
C GLY A 76 -2.52 9.65 -0.59
N ARG A 77 -3.39 10.46 0.01
CA ARG A 77 -4.83 10.16 0.13
C ARG A 77 -5.51 10.01 -1.24
N GLY A 78 -5.08 10.80 -2.23
CA GLY A 78 -5.54 10.69 -3.61
C GLY A 78 -5.17 9.35 -4.25
N ALA A 79 -3.94 8.88 -4.03
CA ALA A 79 -3.45 7.61 -4.54
C ALA A 79 -4.23 6.42 -3.96
N LEU A 80 -4.49 6.42 -2.65
CA LEU A 80 -5.29 5.36 -2.00
C LEU A 80 -6.72 5.31 -2.52
N ARG A 81 -7.36 6.48 -2.69
CA ARG A 81 -8.70 6.56 -3.33
C ARG A 81 -8.67 6.02 -4.76
N TRP A 82 -7.66 6.39 -5.55
CA TRP A 82 -7.51 5.91 -6.91
C TRP A 82 -7.32 4.39 -6.98
N LEU A 83 -6.51 3.81 -6.09
CA LEU A 83 -6.34 2.35 -6.00
C LEU A 83 -7.66 1.66 -5.68
N ARG A 84 -8.38 2.15 -4.66
CA ARG A 84 -9.67 1.59 -4.25
C ARG A 84 -10.71 1.71 -5.36
N GLU A 85 -10.77 2.81 -6.09
CA GLU A 85 -11.69 2.99 -7.23
C GLU A 85 -11.32 2.10 -8.42
N THR A 86 -10.03 1.89 -8.66
CA THR A 86 -9.52 1.12 -9.80
C THR A 86 -9.80 -0.36 -9.64
N PHE A 87 -9.57 -0.90 -8.45
CA PHE A 87 -9.68 -2.33 -8.18
C PHE A 87 -10.96 -2.71 -7.45
N LYS A 88 -11.63 -1.77 -6.77
CA LYS A 88 -12.81 -2.00 -5.93
C LYS A 88 -12.55 -3.07 -4.87
N GLY A 89 -11.38 -3.00 -4.26
CA GLY A 89 -10.86 -3.97 -3.32
C GLY A 89 -10.44 -3.35 -1.99
N ALA A 90 -10.17 -4.22 -1.02
CA ALA A 90 -9.56 -3.85 0.24
C ALA A 90 -8.07 -3.58 0.04
N ILE A 91 -7.54 -2.59 0.75
CA ILE A 91 -6.13 -2.18 0.69
C ILE A 91 -5.46 -2.61 1.99
N PHE A 92 -4.49 -3.50 1.86
CA PHE A 92 -3.63 -3.96 2.93
C PHE A 92 -2.28 -3.30 2.74
N LEU A 93 -1.72 -2.74 3.80
CA LEU A 93 -0.37 -2.22 3.76
C LEU A 93 0.57 -3.24 4.39
N GLU A 94 1.58 -3.64 3.63
CA GLU A 94 2.69 -4.45 4.14
C GLU A 94 3.95 -3.60 4.03
N PHE A 95 4.43 -3.12 5.17
CA PHE A 95 5.60 -2.25 5.17
C PHE A 95 6.87 -3.10 5.02
N PRO A 96 7.74 -2.81 4.03
CA PRO A 96 9.07 -3.38 4.05
C PRO A 96 9.81 -2.88 5.30
N ASP A 97 10.71 -3.73 5.82
CA ASP A 97 11.49 -3.50 7.04
C ASP A 97 11.97 -2.05 7.17
N SER A 98 11.95 -1.53 8.40
CA SER A 98 12.58 -0.25 8.69
C SER A 98 14.03 -0.31 8.16
N PRO A 99 14.49 0.66 7.34
CA PRO A 99 15.85 0.66 6.82
C PRO A 99 16.92 0.73 7.92
N ASP A 100 16.49 1.05 9.15
CA ASP A 100 17.27 0.87 10.35
C ASP A 100 16.46 0.02 11.36
N PRO A 101 16.87 -1.24 11.62
CA PRO A 101 16.26 -2.10 12.63
C PRO A 101 16.38 -1.54 14.04
N ALA A 102 17.39 -0.69 14.31
CA ALA A 102 17.57 -0.06 15.61
C ALA A 102 16.53 1.06 15.87
N ILE A 103 15.93 1.57 14.79
CA ILE A 103 14.85 2.56 14.86
C ILE A 103 13.49 1.89 15.05
N GLY A 104 13.29 0.67 14.52
CA GLY A 104 12.03 -0.08 14.61
C GLY A 104 10.80 0.68 14.09
N PHE A 105 10.99 1.76 13.33
CA PHE A 105 9.94 2.74 13.07
C PHE A 105 10.18 3.56 11.80
N HIS A 106 9.40 3.29 10.75
CA HIS A 106 9.52 4.02 9.50
C HIS A 106 8.98 5.47 9.65
N PRO A 107 9.64 6.53 9.14
CA PRO A 107 9.20 7.92 9.29
C PRO A 107 7.79 8.23 8.78
N THR A 108 7.26 7.41 7.87
CA THR A 108 5.90 7.56 7.33
C THR A 108 4.84 6.81 8.13
N MET A 109 5.20 6.11 9.20
CA MET A 109 4.26 5.37 10.06
C MET A 109 3.06 6.19 10.52
N PRO A 110 3.23 7.44 11.02
CA PRO A 110 2.09 8.25 11.45
C PRO A 110 1.10 8.52 10.33
N PHE A 111 1.59 8.66 9.10
CA PHE A 111 0.73 8.81 7.93
C PHE A 111 -0.10 7.53 7.72
N TRP A 112 0.52 6.37 7.71
CA TRP A 112 -0.17 5.09 7.45
C TRP A 112 -1.14 4.70 8.55
N PHE A 113 -0.78 4.93 9.81
CA PHE A 113 -1.69 4.75 10.93
C PHE A 113 -2.92 5.65 10.82
N GLU A 114 -2.74 6.92 10.42
CA GLU A 114 -3.88 7.80 10.16
C GLU A 114 -4.72 7.32 8.97
N MET A 115 -4.11 6.76 7.92
CA MET A 115 -4.86 6.20 6.78
C MET A 115 -5.71 4.99 7.20
N TYR A 116 -5.23 4.19 8.14
CA TYR A 116 -6.00 3.10 8.73
C TYR A 116 -7.20 3.66 9.54
N ARG A 117 -6.96 4.66 10.41
CA ARG A 117 -8.03 5.29 11.21
C ARG A 117 -9.10 5.98 10.36
N GLU A 118 -8.70 6.57 9.23
CA GLU A 118 -9.61 7.16 8.24
C GLU A 118 -10.33 6.11 7.37
N GLY A 119 -10.00 4.82 7.54
CA GLY A 119 -10.56 3.72 6.74
C GLY A 119 -10.10 3.70 5.28
N MET A 120 -9.01 4.41 4.95
CA MET A 120 -8.43 4.43 3.59
C MET A 120 -7.61 3.18 3.28
N ILE A 121 -7.05 2.55 4.32
CA ILE A 121 -6.50 1.19 4.27
C ILE A 121 -7.26 0.34 5.28
N ASP A 122 -7.40 -0.94 4.95
CA ASP A 122 -8.19 -1.91 5.69
C ASP A 122 -7.34 -2.68 6.70
N ALA A 123 -6.05 -2.86 6.44
CA ALA A 123 -5.11 -3.42 7.42
C ALA A 123 -3.75 -2.75 7.32
N LEU A 124 -3.04 -2.77 8.44
CA LEU A 124 -1.68 -2.25 8.57
C LEU A 124 -0.80 -3.32 9.19
N ASP A 125 0.07 -3.90 8.38
CA ASP A 125 1.09 -4.86 8.81
C ASP A 125 2.47 -4.21 8.81
N CYS A 126 3.09 -4.21 9.99
CA CYS A 126 4.41 -3.65 10.25
C CYS A 126 5.14 -4.62 11.18
N GLU A 127 6.47 -4.65 11.10
CA GLU A 127 7.31 -5.58 11.88
C GLU A 127 6.96 -5.65 13.38
N ASN A 128 6.56 -4.52 13.98
CA ASN A 128 6.32 -4.39 15.41
C ASN A 128 4.85 -4.45 15.85
N PHE A 129 3.89 -4.38 14.92
CA PHE A 129 2.47 -4.47 15.25
C PHE A 129 1.64 -4.74 14.00
N TYR A 130 0.48 -5.34 14.23
CA TYR A 130 -0.50 -5.60 13.18
C TYR A 130 -1.86 -5.05 13.59
N LEU A 131 -2.49 -4.26 12.70
CA LEU A 131 -3.87 -3.83 12.82
C LEU A 131 -4.71 -4.51 11.73
N ALA A 132 -5.52 -5.47 12.16
CA ALA A 132 -6.51 -6.14 11.32
C ALA A 132 -7.68 -5.19 10.95
N PRO A 133 -8.49 -5.50 9.92
CA PRO A 133 -9.68 -4.71 9.58
C PRO A 133 -10.69 -4.51 10.72
N GLN A 134 -10.71 -5.43 11.68
CA GLN A 134 -11.60 -5.47 12.83
C GLN A 134 -10.87 -5.18 14.14
N ALA A 135 -9.73 -4.49 14.12
CA ALA A 135 -8.99 -4.17 15.33
C ALA A 135 -9.87 -3.41 16.33
N THR A 136 -9.70 -3.73 17.62
CA THR A 136 -10.45 -3.07 18.69
C THR A 136 -9.89 -1.68 18.97
N SER A 137 -10.69 -0.82 19.61
CA SER A 137 -10.21 0.49 20.07
C SER A 137 -8.97 0.38 20.96
N GLU A 138 -8.89 -0.65 21.80
CA GLU A 138 -7.73 -0.92 22.66
C GLU A 138 -6.47 -1.22 21.83
N GLN A 139 -6.58 -2.02 20.76
CA GLN A 139 -5.44 -2.30 19.88
C GLN A 139 -4.99 -1.04 19.14
N ILE A 140 -5.93 -0.21 18.71
CA ILE A 140 -5.64 1.07 18.04
C ILE A 140 -4.94 2.02 19.00
N GLU A 141 -5.42 2.13 20.25
CA GLU A 141 -4.81 2.95 21.30
C GLU A 141 -3.38 2.49 21.63
N GLN A 142 -3.14 1.19 21.79
CA GLN A 142 -1.81 0.64 22.03
C GLN A 142 -0.81 0.99 20.93
N VAL A 143 -1.24 0.91 19.66
CA VAL A 143 -0.39 1.30 18.52
C VAL A 143 -0.15 2.81 18.51
N GLN A 144 -1.16 3.61 18.83
CA GLN A 144 -1.01 5.06 18.94
C GLN A 144 0.01 5.45 20.01
N GLU A 145 -0.10 4.89 21.22
CA GLU A 145 0.85 5.13 22.32
C GLU A 145 2.27 4.70 21.94
N HIS A 146 2.41 3.57 21.24
CA HIS A 146 3.71 3.11 20.76
C HIS A 146 4.32 4.11 19.75
N ILE A 147 3.53 4.59 18.79
CA ILE A 147 3.93 5.62 17.82
C ILE A 147 4.39 6.90 18.54
N GLU A 148 3.60 7.39 19.47
CA GLU A 148 3.87 8.62 20.22
C GLU A 148 5.13 8.51 21.09
N SER A 149 5.32 7.37 21.77
CA SER A 149 6.51 7.11 22.58
C SER A 149 7.80 7.12 21.73
N VAL A 150 7.78 6.47 20.57
CA VAL A 150 8.95 6.42 19.67
C VAL A 150 9.28 7.80 19.09
N LEU A 151 8.26 8.61 18.76
CA LEU A 151 8.45 9.97 18.25
C LEU A 151 8.84 10.96 19.34
N GLY A 152 8.28 10.84 20.55
CA GLY A 152 8.56 11.71 21.70
C GLY A 152 9.99 11.57 22.22
N ASN A 153 10.57 10.38 22.14
CA ASN A 153 11.98 10.13 22.47
C ASN A 153 12.98 10.76 21.46
N ARG A 154 12.50 11.46 20.42
CA ARG A 154 13.32 12.11 19.38
C ARG A 154 13.34 13.64 19.46
N LEU A 155 12.62 14.25 20.40
CA LEU A 155 12.63 15.69 20.70
C LEU A 155 13.47 15.97 21.96
#